data_AF-A0A920NN82-F1
#
_entry.id   AF-A0A920NN82-F1
#
_cell.length_a   1.000
_cell.length_b   1.000
_cell.length_c   1.000
_cell.angle_alpha   90.00
_cell.angle_beta   90.00
_cell.angle_gamma   90.00
#
_symmetry.space_group_name_H-M   'P 1'
#
loop_
_entity.id
_entity.type
_entity.pdbx_description
1 polymer ?
#
loop_
_entity_poly.entity_id
_entity_poly.type
_entity_poly.pdbx_seq_one_letter_code
_entity_poly.pdbx_strand_id
1 'polypeptide(L)'
;MGLATPVRGGARLSGKLGSHSRLGIMNMQTDANEETPASNFTVATLQRKILTRSSLSIFLVNKESDLKENANGSENFKTRGWRY
;
A
#
# COMPACT_ATOMS: atom_id res chain seq x y z
N MET A 1 -20.36 -4.98 13.37
CA MET A 1 -20.04 -5.79 12.18
C MET A 1 -18.87 -5.11 11.51
N GLY A 2 -17.71 -5.78 11.44
CA GLY A 2 -16.50 -5.19 10.84
C GLY A 2 -16.76 -4.89 9.37
N LEU A 3 -16.47 -3.67 8.94
CA LEU A 3 -16.69 -3.22 7.57
C LEU A 3 -15.73 -3.98 6.66
N ALA A 4 -16.22 -5.08 6.10
CA ALA A 4 -15.58 -5.73 4.97
C ALA A 4 -15.71 -4.75 3.81
N THR A 5 -14.71 -3.90 3.59
CA THR A 5 -14.63 -3.12 2.37
C THR A 5 -14.68 -4.12 1.21
N PRO A 6 -15.71 -4.08 0.36
CA PRO A 6 -15.81 -5.00 -0.75
C PRO A 6 -14.61 -4.73 -1.67
N VAL A 7 -13.67 -5.66 -1.71
CA VAL A 7 -12.58 -5.64 -2.69
C VAL A 7 -13.20 -6.15 -3.99
N ARG A 8 -13.31 -5.31 -5.03
CA ARG A 8 -13.84 -5.73 -6.35
C ARG A 8 -13.09 -6.93 -6.90
N GLY A 9 -11.78 -6.93 -6.65
CA GLY A 9 -10.88 -7.99 -7.04
C GLY A 9 -9.52 -7.44 -7.38
N GLY A 10 -8.64 -8.32 -7.82
CA GLY A 10 -7.31 -7.93 -8.26
C GLY A 10 -6.68 -9.04 -9.09
N ALA A 11 -5.75 -8.64 -9.96
CA ALA A 11 -4.94 -9.55 -10.73
C ALA A 11 -3.52 -9.57 -10.15
N ARG A 12 -2.96 -10.77 -10.02
CA ARG A 12 -1.54 -10.95 -9.69
C ARG A 12 -0.87 -11.75 -10.80
N LEU A 13 0.24 -11.22 -11.29
CA LEU A 13 1.11 -11.90 -12.24
C LEU A 13 2.47 -12.06 -11.60
N SER A 14 2.99 -13.29 -11.54
CA SER A 14 4.34 -13.53 -11.05
C SER A 14 5.06 -14.55 -11.91
N GLY A 15 6.36 -14.34 -12.08
CA GLY A 15 7.19 -15.13 -12.95
C GLY A 15 8.65 -15.13 -12.52
N LYS A 16 9.37 -16.18 -12.91
CA LYS A 16 10.83 -16.21 -12.80
C LYS A 16 11.40 -15.54 -14.05
N LEU A 17 12.16 -14.46 -13.87
CA LEU A 17 12.94 -13.84 -14.93
C LEU A 17 14.34 -14.48 -14.90
N GLY A 18 14.46 -15.65 -15.54
CA GLY A 18 15.67 -16.47 -15.53
C GLY A 18 15.86 -17.31 -14.26
N SER A 19 17.07 -17.81 -14.04
CA SER A 19 17.38 -18.78 -12.97
C SER A 19 17.50 -18.16 -11.58
N HIS A 20 17.73 -16.85 -11.49
CA HIS A 20 18.11 -16.17 -10.25
C HIS A 20 17.19 -15.02 -9.86
N SER A 21 16.33 -14.54 -10.76
CA SER A 21 15.46 -13.41 -10.50
C SER A 21 13.99 -13.82 -10.61
N ARG A 22 13.16 -13.28 -9.72
CA ARG A 22 11.70 -13.38 -9.77
C ARG A 22 11.11 -11.98 -9.77
N LEU A 23 10.11 -11.79 -10.61
CA LEU A 23 9.34 -10.56 -10.67
C LEU A 23 7.88 -10.91 -10.42
N GLY A 24 7.21 -10.11 -9.59
CA GLY A 24 5.78 -10.15 -9.39
C GLY A 24 5.21 -8.75 -9.53
N ILE A 25 4.02 -8.67 -10.13
CA ILE A 25 3.20 -7.47 -10.11
C ILE A 25 1.80 -7.88 -9.67
N MET A 26 1.15 -7.03 -8.88
CA MET A 26 -0.21 -7.22 -8.43
C MET A 26 -0.91 -5.88 -8.49
N ASN A 27 -2.10 -5.87 -9.08
CA ASN A 27 -2.98 -4.73 -9.06
C ASN A 27 -4.27 -5.17 -8.36
N MET A 28 -4.66 -4.43 -7.34
CA MET A 28 -5.85 -4.68 -6.54
C MET A 28 -6.73 -3.43 -6.59
N GLN A 29 -7.96 -3.63 -7.03
CA GLN A 29 -8.96 -2.59 -7.13
C GLN A 29 -10.00 -2.83 -6.03
N THR A 30 -10.13 -1.83 -5.16
CA THR A 30 -11.10 -1.86 -4.06
C THR A 30 -12.30 -1.01 -4.44
N ASP A 31 -13.51 -1.50 -4.21
CA ASP A 31 -14.73 -0.73 -4.45
C ASP A 31 -14.81 0.43 -3.45
N ALA A 32 -15.48 1.51 -3.85
CA ALA A 32 -15.89 2.53 -2.90
C ALA A 32 -16.98 1.91 -2.00
N ASN A 33 -16.71 1.85 -0.70
CA ASN A 33 -17.76 1.59 0.29
C ASN A 33 -18.15 2.92 0.94
N GLU A 34 -19.30 2.98 1.60
CA GLU A 34 -19.83 4.22 2.20
C GLU A 34 -18.85 4.94 3.16
N GLU A 35 -17.79 4.26 3.64
CA GLU A 35 -16.74 4.80 4.51
C GLU A 35 -15.33 4.87 3.88
N THR A 36 -15.09 4.28 2.71
CA THR A 36 -13.74 4.26 2.09
C THR A 36 -13.79 4.52 0.59
N PRO A 37 -13.12 5.57 0.07
CA PRO A 37 -13.07 5.83 -1.36
C PRO A 37 -12.39 4.67 -2.12
N ALA A 38 -12.88 4.40 -3.33
CA ALA A 38 -12.27 3.44 -4.24
C ALA A 38 -10.78 3.74 -4.37
N SER A 39 -9.94 2.75 -4.09
CA SER A 39 -8.49 2.93 -4.05
C SER A 39 -7.85 1.85 -4.91
N ASN A 40 -6.90 2.25 -5.74
CA ASN A 40 -6.12 1.34 -6.58
C ASN A 40 -4.78 1.07 -5.90
N PHE A 41 -4.49 -0.20 -5.67
CA PHE A 41 -3.23 -0.64 -5.09
C PHE A 41 -2.42 -1.37 -6.13
N THR A 42 -1.22 -0.87 -6.40
CA THR A 42 -0.26 -1.56 -7.28
C THR A 42 0.94 -1.98 -6.46
N VAL A 43 1.25 -3.27 -6.48
CA VAL A 43 2.40 -3.85 -5.80
C VAL A 43 3.33 -4.44 -6.86
N ALA A 44 4.60 -4.07 -6.84
CA ALA A 44 5.65 -4.69 -7.62
C ALA A 44 6.66 -5.36 -6.68
N THR A 45 7.11 -6.54 -7.04
CA THR A 45 8.05 -7.33 -6.24
C THR A 45 9.18 -7.80 -7.13
N LEU A 46 10.41 -7.60 -6.68
CA LEU A 46 11.60 -8.08 -7.36
C LEU A 46 12.45 -8.84 -6.36
N GLN A 47 12.72 -10.10 -6.66
CA GLN A 47 13.60 -10.94 -5.86
C GLN A 47 14.78 -11.36 -6.72
N ARG A 48 16.00 -11.19 -6.21
CA ARG A 48 17.25 -11.63 -6.84
C ARG A 48 18.06 -12.49 -5.89
N LYS A 49 18.45 -13.66 -6.37
CA LYS A 49 19.42 -14.53 -5.70
C LYS A 49 20.82 -13.97 -5.93
N ILE A 50 21.52 -13.62 -4.86
CA ILE A 50 22.84 -12.98 -4.88
C ILE A 50 23.97 -13.97 -4.53
N LEU A 51 23.68 -15.04 -3.80
CA LEU A 51 24.62 -16.08 -3.39
C LEU A 51 23.97 -17.47 -3.51
N THR A 52 24.74 -18.53 -3.25
CA THR A 52 24.26 -19.93 -3.27
C THR A 52 23.07 -20.16 -2.33
N ARG A 53 23.02 -19.44 -1.20
CA ARG A 53 21.92 -19.51 -0.21
C ARG A 53 21.24 -18.18 0.10
N SER A 54 21.75 -17.05 -0.39
CA SER A 54 21.19 -15.73 -0.07
C SER A 54 20.38 -15.16 -1.24
N SER A 55 19.22 -14.58 -0.92
CA SER A 55 18.40 -13.83 -1.85
C SER A 55 17.95 -12.52 -1.25
N LEU A 56 17.99 -11.47 -2.06
CA LEU A 56 17.48 -10.15 -1.75
C LEU A 56 16.11 -10.00 -2.40
N SER A 57 15.14 -9.46 -1.67
CA SER A 57 13.79 -9.18 -2.17
C SER A 57 13.42 -7.73 -1.89
N ILE A 58 12.84 -7.07 -2.87
CA ILE A 58 12.39 -5.68 -2.83
C ILE A 58 10.91 -5.65 -3.15
N PHE A 59 10.14 -4.90 -2.37
CA PHE A 59 8.71 -4.70 -2.53
C PHE A 59 8.45 -3.21 -2.71
N LEU A 60 7.69 -2.86 -3.75
CA LEU A 60 7.23 -1.52 -4.03
C LEU A 60 5.71 -1.54 -3.98
N VAL A 61 5.14 -0.69 -3.13
CA VAL A 61 3.69 -0.59 -2.97
C VAL A 61 3.31 0.84 -3.29
N ASN A 62 2.42 1.00 -4.26
CA ASN A 62 1.78 2.25 -4.59
C ASN A 62 0.30 2.15 -4.21
N LYS A 63 -0.14 3.04 -3.32
CA LYS A 63 -1.55 3.22 -2.96
C LYS A 63 -1.99 4.52 -3.59
N GLU A 64 -2.78 4.43 -4.64
CA GLU A 64 -3.50 5.56 -5.20
C GLU A 64 -4.87 5.61 -4.54
N SER A 65 -5.00 6.51 -3.58
CA SER A 65 -6.25 6.89 -2.94
C SER A 65 -6.51 8.35 -3.29
N ASP A 66 -7.73 8.68 -3.73
CA ASP A 66 -8.17 10.04 -4.12
C ASP A 66 -8.02 11.12 -3.01
N LEU A 67 -7.51 10.74 -1.83
CA LEU A 67 -7.19 11.67 -0.76
C LEU A 67 -5.79 12.28 -1.01
N LYS A 68 -5.79 13.42 -1.69
CA LYS A 68 -4.73 14.42 -1.53
C LYS A 68 -4.69 14.87 -0.07
N GLU A 69 -3.87 14.24 0.75
CA GLU A 69 -3.55 14.75 2.08
C GLU A 69 -2.67 15.99 1.93
N ASN A 70 -3.31 17.16 1.89
CA ASN A 70 -2.63 18.43 2.13
C ASN A 70 -2.27 18.46 3.62
N ALA A 71 -1.01 18.16 3.93
CA ALA A 71 -0.44 18.37 5.26
C ALA A 71 -0.38 19.88 5.56
N ASN A 72 -1.46 20.43 6.12
CA ASN A 72 -1.51 21.76 6.72
C ASN A 72 -2.37 21.71 7.99
N GLY A 73 -1.86 21.02 9.00
CA GLY A 73 -2.37 21.07 10.37
C GLY A 73 -1.45 21.92 11.23
N SER A 74 -1.58 23.24 11.19
CA SER A 74 -0.98 24.15 12.16
C SER A 74 -1.77 24.08 13.47
N GLU A 75 -1.47 23.06 14.28
CA GLU A 75 -2.07 22.85 15.58
C GLU A 75 -1.62 23.93 16.58
N ASN A 76 -2.47 24.94 16.78
CA ASN A 76 -2.30 25.97 17.80
C ASN A 76 -2.67 25.39 19.17
N PHE A 77 -1.66 25.03 19.98
CA PHE A 77 -1.84 24.53 21.34
C PHE A 77 -2.40 25.65 22.24
N LYS A 78 -3.72 25.68 22.43
CA LYS A 78 -4.40 26.66 23.29
C LYS A 78 -4.21 26.24 24.75
N THR A 79 -3.27 26.90 25.42
CA THR A 79 -2.99 26.76 26.84
C THR A 79 -4.25 27.09 27.66
N ARG A 80 -4.83 26.08 28.30
CA ARG A 80 -5.91 26.28 29.28
C ARG A 80 -5.27 26.43 30.66
N GLY A 81 -5.27 27.67 31.14
CA GLY A 81 -4.78 28.05 32.45
C GLY A 81 -5.54 27.33 33.57
N TRP A 82 -4.77 26.82 34.52
CA TRP A 82 -5.26 26.38 35.81
C TRP A 82 -5.63 27.62 36.61
N ARG A 83 -6.93 27.80 36.84
CA ARG A 83 -7.47 28.79 37.76
C ARG A 83 -8.04 28.03 38.96
N TYR A 84 -7.31 28.10 40.07
CA TYR A 84 -7.87 27.99 41.41
C TYR A 84 -7.79 29.37 42.02
#